data_AF-A0A5N6RJZ7-F1
#
_entry.id   AF-A0A5N6RJZ7-F1
#
_cell.length_a   1.000
_cell.length_b   1.000
_cell.length_c   1.000
_cell.angle_alpha   90.00
_cell.angle_beta   90.00
_cell.angle_gamma   90.00
#
_symmetry.space_group_name_H-M   'P 1'
#
loop_
_entity.id
_entity.type
_entity.pdbx_description
1 polymer ?
#
loop_
_entity_poly.entity_id
_entity_poly.type
_entity_poly.pdbx_seq_one_letter_code
_entity_poly.pdbx_strand_id
1 'polypeptide(L)'
;MAEEEPAPPHPHPTFLEVKCKSSGKTRRFAVGTDAGFALSLINRRLESGKPLALHIEALKEGEEPIAFGPNSALVDYGHGWKLQTVIELDFVYAGVPKGEGVRPVTTRFSTVTGTRGSRPAKGEESKPEISFVYIGRIMLAFILIFVLGAIFTLALESLPRLILYIKSAM
;
A
#
# COMPACT_ATOMS: atom_id res chain seq x y z
N MET A 1 16.97 -57.33 -3.74
CA MET A 1 16.94 -55.91 -4.11
C MET A 1 15.52 -55.63 -4.58
N ALA A 2 14.70 -55.04 -3.72
CA ALA A 2 13.37 -54.58 -4.13
C ALA A 2 13.59 -53.25 -4.84
N GLU A 3 13.24 -53.19 -6.12
CA GLU A 3 13.17 -51.95 -6.87
C GLU A 3 12.06 -51.09 -6.26
N GLU A 4 12.44 -49.93 -5.74
CA GLU A 4 11.54 -48.90 -5.24
C GLU A 4 10.93 -48.20 -6.46
N GLU A 5 9.67 -48.52 -6.73
CA GLU A 5 8.87 -47.90 -7.79
C GLU A 5 8.71 -46.39 -7.52
N PRO A 6 9.06 -45.49 -8.46
CA PRO A 6 8.95 -44.06 -8.24
C PRO A 6 7.49 -43.64 -8.12
N ALA A 7 7.16 -42.94 -7.03
CA ALA A 7 5.83 -42.42 -6.75
C ALA A 7 5.25 -41.62 -7.95
N PRO A 8 3.94 -41.72 -8.21
CA PRO A 8 3.31 -41.11 -9.39
C PRO A 8 3.45 -39.58 -9.38
N PRO A 9 3.63 -38.93 -10.55
CA PRO A 9 3.75 -37.49 -10.66
C PRO A 9 2.51 -36.82 -10.07
N HIS A 10 2.72 -35.90 -9.12
CA HIS A 10 1.63 -35.13 -8.52
C HIS A 10 0.80 -34.45 -9.62
N PRO A 11 -0.53 -34.63 -9.66
CA PRO A 11 -1.37 -33.94 -10.63
C PRO A 11 -1.22 -32.43 -10.44
N HIS A 12 -0.86 -31.71 -11.51
CA HIS A 12 -0.76 -30.26 -11.48
C HIS A 12 -2.05 -29.67 -10.89
N PRO A 13 -1.96 -28.72 -9.95
CA PRO A 13 -3.13 -28.11 -9.36
C PRO A 13 -4.01 -27.51 -10.47
N THR A 14 -5.25 -27.96 -10.56
CA THR A 14 -6.23 -27.41 -11.51
C THR A 14 -6.67 -26.00 -11.12
N PHE A 15 -6.40 -25.60 -9.88
CA PHE A 15 -6.67 -24.29 -9.31
C PHE A 15 -5.64 -23.93 -8.25
N LEU A 16 -5.46 -22.63 -8.01
CA LEU A 16 -4.63 -22.06 -6.97
C LEU A 16 -5.49 -21.56 -5.81
N GLU A 17 -5.03 -21.77 -4.58
CA GLU A 17 -5.70 -21.29 -3.37
C GLU A 17 -4.99 -20.07 -2.81
N VAL A 18 -5.73 -18.97 -2.65
CA VAL A 18 -5.25 -17.72 -2.04
C VAL A 18 -5.97 -17.53 -0.72
N LYS A 19 -5.22 -17.50 0.39
CA LYS A 19 -5.74 -17.20 1.72
C LYS A 19 -5.82 -15.69 1.95
N CYS A 20 -7.01 -15.17 2.19
CA CYS A 20 -7.18 -13.77 2.55
C CYS A 20 -6.85 -13.57 4.04
N LYS A 21 -5.75 -12.90 4.38
CA LYS A 21 -5.39 -12.57 5.78
C LYS A 21 -6.48 -11.77 6.48
N SER A 22 -7.05 -10.77 5.80
CA SER A 22 -8.08 -9.88 6.36
C SER A 22 -9.35 -10.63 6.81
N SER A 23 -9.79 -11.62 6.02
CA SER A 23 -11.03 -12.36 6.31
C SER A 23 -10.83 -13.76 6.87
N GLY A 24 -9.61 -14.31 6.80
CA GLY A 24 -9.28 -15.71 7.07
C GLY A 24 -9.76 -16.70 6.01
N LYS A 25 -10.55 -16.26 5.00
CA LYS A 25 -11.17 -17.13 4.01
C LYS A 25 -10.20 -17.45 2.86
N THR A 26 -10.23 -18.69 2.39
CA THR A 26 -9.48 -19.14 1.20
C THR A 26 -10.35 -19.03 -0.04
N ARG A 27 -9.78 -18.59 -1.17
CA ARG A 27 -10.45 -18.54 -2.47
C ARG A 27 -9.65 -19.30 -3.51
N ARG A 28 -10.36 -19.88 -4.48
CA ARG A 28 -9.79 -20.65 -5.58
C ARG A 28 -9.79 -19.84 -6.87
N PHE A 29 -8.68 -19.87 -7.59
CA PHE A 29 -8.49 -19.20 -8.88
C PHE A 29 -7.93 -20.19 -9.89
N ALA A 30 -8.20 -19.99 -11.18
CA ALA A 30 -7.54 -20.78 -12.22
C ALA A 30 -6.03 -20.46 -12.24
N VAL A 31 -5.21 -21.44 -12.61
CA VAL A 31 -3.78 -21.22 -12.83
C VAL A 31 -3.58 -20.14 -13.89
N GLY A 32 -2.66 -19.21 -13.66
CA GLY A 32 -2.39 -18.11 -14.58
C GLY A 32 -3.35 -16.91 -14.46
N THR A 33 -4.29 -16.94 -13.52
CA THR A 33 -5.14 -15.78 -13.24
C THR A 33 -4.29 -14.58 -12.88
N ASP A 34 -4.63 -13.41 -13.42
CA ASP A 34 -3.98 -12.15 -13.07
C ASP A 34 -4.13 -11.82 -11.58
N ALA A 35 -3.03 -11.49 -10.92
CA ALA A 35 -3.00 -11.24 -9.48
C ALA A 35 -3.85 -10.01 -9.09
N GLY A 36 -3.86 -8.96 -9.91
CA GLY A 36 -4.70 -7.78 -9.70
C GLY A 36 -6.18 -8.11 -9.81
N PHE A 37 -6.57 -8.91 -10.80
CA PHE A 37 -7.92 -9.43 -10.94
C PHE A 37 -8.33 -10.27 -9.73
N ALA A 38 -7.50 -11.22 -9.30
CA ALA A 38 -7.77 -12.06 -8.14
C ALA A 38 -7.93 -11.23 -6.85
N LEU A 39 -7.03 -10.26 -6.65
CA LEU A 39 -7.07 -9.32 -5.52
C LEU A 39 -8.36 -8.48 -5.52
N SER A 40 -8.81 -8.01 -6.68
CA SER A 40 -10.06 -7.25 -6.81
C SER A 40 -11.28 -8.05 -6.36
N LEU A 41 -11.33 -9.35 -6.72
CA LEU A 41 -12.40 -10.25 -6.31
C LEU A 41 -12.35 -10.58 -4.82
N ILE A 42 -11.15 -10.71 -4.25
CA ILE A 42 -10.98 -10.89 -2.80
C ILE A 42 -11.51 -9.67 -2.06
N ASN A 43 -11.06 -8.46 -2.43
CA ASN A 43 -11.43 -7.22 -1.76
C ASN A 43 -12.93 -6.90 -1.88
N ARG A 44 -13.55 -7.18 -3.04
CA ARG A 44 -15.00 -6.99 -3.25
C ARG A 44 -15.87 -7.85 -2.33
N ARG A 45 -15.32 -8.92 -1.77
CA ARG A 45 -16.03 -9.89 -0.93
C ARG A 45 -15.67 -9.80 0.54
N LEU A 46 -14.98 -8.73 0.94
CA LEU A 46 -14.72 -8.44 2.34
C LEU A 46 -15.99 -7.92 3.01
N GLU A 47 -16.16 -8.29 4.29
CA GLU A 47 -17.21 -7.73 5.14
C GLU A 47 -16.84 -6.27 5.49
N SER A 48 -17.85 -5.43 5.69
CA SER A 48 -17.68 -4.04 6.07
C SER A 48 -16.77 -3.90 7.30
N GLY A 49 -15.80 -2.99 7.23
CA GLY A 49 -14.85 -2.74 8.32
C GLY A 49 -13.58 -3.60 8.32
N LYS A 50 -13.45 -4.59 7.41
CA LYS A 50 -12.21 -5.35 7.24
C LYS A 50 -11.20 -4.61 6.36
N PRO A 51 -9.88 -4.63 6.70
CA PRO A 51 -8.86 -3.95 5.91
C PRO A 51 -8.74 -4.59 4.52
N LEU A 52 -8.49 -3.76 3.51
CA LEU A 52 -8.26 -4.24 2.14
C LEU A 52 -6.90 -4.94 2.05
N ALA A 53 -6.85 -5.98 1.24
CA ALA A 53 -5.59 -6.59 0.82
C ALA A 53 -4.86 -5.68 -0.17
N LEU A 54 -3.55 -5.54 0.01
CA LEU A 54 -2.66 -4.69 -0.80
C LEU A 54 -2.11 -5.43 -2.02
N HIS A 55 -1.65 -6.66 -1.83
CA HIS A 55 -1.17 -7.54 -2.89
C HIS A 55 -1.28 -9.01 -2.45
N ILE A 56 -0.97 -9.92 -3.36
CA ILE A 56 -0.86 -11.36 -3.10
C ILE A 56 0.63 -11.71 -3.06
N GLU A 57 1.04 -12.57 -2.13
CA GLU A 57 2.39 -13.10 -2.02
C GLU A 57 2.36 -14.63 -1.92
N ALA A 58 3.43 -15.29 -2.34
CA ALA A 58 3.70 -16.68 -1.99
C ALA A 58 4.56 -16.70 -0.74
N LEU A 59 4.09 -17.37 0.31
CA LEU A 59 4.80 -17.52 1.57
C LEU A 59 5.25 -18.98 1.74
N LYS A 60 6.50 -19.16 2.18
CA LYS A 60 7.03 -20.42 2.68
C LYS A 60 7.78 -20.17 3.98
N GLU A 61 7.65 -21.09 4.93
CA GLU A 61 8.28 -20.95 6.25
C GLU A 61 9.81 -20.95 6.13
N GLY A 62 10.45 -19.95 6.74
CA GLY A 62 11.92 -19.79 6.71
C GLY A 62 12.45 -19.17 5.41
N GLU A 63 11.60 -18.82 4.44
CA GLU A 63 11.98 -18.20 3.18
C GLU A 63 11.36 -16.80 3.02
N GLU A 64 11.99 -15.98 2.18
CA GLU A 64 11.47 -14.65 1.85
C GLU A 64 10.19 -14.76 0.99
N PRO A 65 9.11 -14.03 1.32
CA PRO A 65 7.89 -14.06 0.54
C PRO A 65 8.09 -13.51 -0.88
N ILE A 66 7.43 -14.13 -1.86
CA ILE A 66 7.48 -13.68 -3.25
C ILE A 66 6.22 -12.87 -3.56
N ALA A 67 6.36 -11.56 -3.74
CA ALA A 67 5.25 -10.66 -4.06
C ALA A 67 4.84 -10.74 -5.53
N PHE A 68 3.53 -10.81 -5.79
CA PHE A 68 2.96 -10.77 -7.13
C PHE A 68 2.60 -9.33 -7.51
N GLY A 69 3.16 -8.87 -8.63
CA GLY A 69 2.78 -7.59 -9.23
C GLY A 69 1.34 -7.61 -9.75
N PRO A 70 0.69 -6.44 -9.92
CA PRO A 70 -0.73 -6.37 -10.27
C PRO A 70 -1.07 -7.02 -11.62
N ASN A 71 -0.12 -7.06 -12.56
CA ASN A 71 -0.31 -7.66 -13.89
C ASN A 71 0.34 -9.05 -14.03
N SER A 72 0.75 -9.65 -12.91
CA SER A 72 1.46 -10.94 -12.92
C SER A 72 0.48 -12.10 -12.83
N ALA A 73 0.80 -13.19 -13.52
CA ALA A 73 0.04 -14.43 -13.44
C ALA A 73 0.30 -15.13 -12.10
N LEU A 74 -0.75 -15.54 -11.41
CA LEU A 74 -0.64 -16.39 -10.24
C LEU A 74 -0.10 -17.77 -10.65
N VAL A 75 0.94 -18.21 -9.96
CA VAL A 75 1.61 -19.49 -10.18
C VAL A 75 1.78 -20.23 -8.85
N ASP A 76 1.92 -21.55 -8.95
CA ASP A 76 2.34 -22.40 -7.85
C ASP A 76 3.87 -22.53 -7.86
N TYR A 77 4.52 -22.21 -6.74
CA TYR A 77 5.97 -22.38 -6.55
C TYR A 77 6.33 -23.78 -6.00
N GLY A 78 5.34 -24.65 -5.80
CA GLY A 78 5.53 -26.03 -5.40
C GLY A 78 5.49 -26.23 -3.88
N HIS A 79 6.05 -27.35 -3.43
CA HIS A 79 5.87 -27.84 -2.07
C HIS A 79 6.27 -26.81 -0.99
N GLY A 80 5.32 -26.51 -0.10
CA GLY A 80 5.51 -25.61 1.04
C GLY A 80 5.16 -24.15 0.76
N TRP A 81 4.99 -23.76 -0.50
CA TRP A 81 4.54 -22.42 -0.87
C TRP A 81 3.03 -22.29 -0.76
N LYS A 82 2.56 -21.19 -0.16
CA LYS A 82 1.13 -20.88 -0.01
C LYS A 82 0.87 -19.46 -0.44
N LEU A 83 -0.13 -19.26 -1.29
CA LEU A 83 -0.54 -17.92 -1.69
C LEU A 83 -1.41 -17.29 -0.61
N GLN A 84 -1.08 -16.06 -0.24
CA GLN A 84 -1.86 -15.29 0.72
C GLN A 84 -1.89 -13.81 0.36
N THR A 85 -2.87 -13.09 0.90
CA THR A 85 -2.91 -11.63 0.76
C THR A 85 -2.13 -10.94 1.86
N VAL A 86 -1.50 -9.81 1.55
CA VAL A 86 -0.89 -8.91 2.54
C VAL A 86 -1.84 -7.76 2.87
N ILE A 87 -1.86 -7.33 4.13
CA ILE A 87 -2.62 -6.15 4.60
C ILE A 87 -1.67 -5.06 5.14
N GLU A 88 -2.13 -3.81 5.17
CA GLU A 88 -1.33 -2.66 5.62
C GLU A 88 -0.75 -2.82 7.04
N LEU A 89 -1.50 -3.47 7.94
CA LEU A 89 -1.05 -3.79 9.29
C LEU A 89 0.26 -4.61 9.29
N ASP A 90 0.46 -5.50 8.31
CA ASP A 90 1.65 -6.34 8.24
C ASP A 90 2.92 -5.51 8.03
N PHE A 91 2.84 -4.38 7.30
CA PHE A 91 3.96 -3.46 7.12
C PHE A 91 4.32 -2.70 8.40
N VAL A 92 3.33 -2.41 9.25
CA VAL A 92 3.54 -1.71 10.52
C VAL A 92 4.24 -2.62 11.53
N TYR A 93 3.91 -3.91 11.55
CA TYR A 93 4.52 -4.89 12.46
C TYR A 93 5.90 -5.37 12.01
N ALA A 94 6.25 -5.22 10.73
CA ALA A 94 7.52 -5.70 10.18
C ALA A 94 8.71 -4.72 10.34
N GLY A 95 8.56 -3.52 10.94
CA GLY A 95 9.70 -2.60 11.00
C GLY A 95 9.62 -1.28 11.76
N VAL A 96 8.64 -1.02 12.64
CA VAL A 96 8.59 0.25 13.41
C VAL A 96 8.35 -0.02 14.91
N PRO A 97 9.22 0.47 15.83
CA PRO A 97 8.95 0.41 17.26
C PRO A 97 7.66 1.17 17.57
N LYS A 98 6.80 0.52 18.33
CA LYS A 98 5.47 0.96 18.77
C LYS A 98 5.47 2.43 19.26
N GLY A 99 5.15 3.35 18.37
CA GLY A 99 4.77 4.71 18.68
C GLY A 99 3.25 4.77 18.84
N GLU A 100 2.81 5.10 20.05
CA GLU A 100 1.41 5.23 20.42
C GLU A 100 0.65 6.23 19.51
N GLY A 101 -0.52 5.82 19.01
CA GLY A 101 -1.56 6.75 18.59
C GLY A 101 -1.58 7.17 17.12
N VAL A 102 -1.78 6.24 16.19
CA VAL A 102 -2.30 6.60 14.85
C VAL A 102 -3.48 5.69 14.51
N ARG A 103 -4.68 6.28 14.48
CA ARG A 103 -5.89 5.65 13.94
C ARG A 103 -5.62 5.23 12.49
N PRO A 104 -6.02 4.03 12.04
CA PRO A 104 -5.79 3.60 10.67
C PRO A 104 -6.62 4.48 9.72
N VAL A 105 -5.98 5.46 9.10
CA VAL A 105 -6.52 6.18 7.96
C VAL A 105 -6.42 5.21 6.79
N THR A 106 -7.59 4.76 6.30
CA THR A 106 -7.72 3.98 5.07
C THR A 106 -7.24 4.82 3.90
N THR A 107 -5.94 4.79 3.63
CA THR A 107 -5.36 5.44 2.46
C THR A 107 -5.62 4.53 1.28
N ARG A 108 -6.68 4.82 0.53
CA ARG A 108 -6.94 4.17 -0.76
C ARG A 108 -5.79 4.51 -1.70
N PHE A 109 -4.82 3.63 -1.82
CA PHE A 109 -3.82 3.71 -2.88
C PHE A 109 -4.54 3.61 -4.23
N SER A 110 -4.47 4.68 -4.99
CA SER A 110 -5.00 4.81 -6.34
C SER A 110 -4.24 3.87 -7.28
N THR A 111 -4.91 2.80 -7.70
CA THR A 111 -4.47 1.88 -8.77
C THR A 111 -4.23 2.65 -10.06
N VAL A 112 -2.99 2.62 -10.55
CA VAL A 112 -2.56 3.13 -11.86
C VAL A 112 -3.31 2.38 -12.96
N THR A 113 -3.95 3.15 -13.84
CA THR A 113 -4.79 2.68 -14.95
C THR A 113 -3.93 2.16 -16.10
N GLY A 114 -4.01 0.86 -16.39
CA GLY A 114 -3.54 0.25 -17.62
C GLY A 114 -4.69 0.07 -18.61
N THR A 115 -4.65 0.82 -19.71
CA THR A 115 -5.67 0.92 -20.77
C THR A 115 -5.80 -0.38 -21.59
N ARG A 116 -7.04 -0.89 -21.82
CA ARG A 116 -7.61 -1.23 -23.15
C ARG A 116 -9.02 -1.88 -23.05
N GLY A 117 -10.04 -1.02 -23.21
CA GLY A 117 -11.22 -1.21 -24.08
C GLY A 117 -12.22 -2.35 -23.82
N SER A 118 -13.40 -2.01 -23.27
CA SER A 118 -14.68 -2.01 -24.03
C SER A 118 -15.87 -1.56 -23.17
N ARG A 119 -16.45 -0.39 -23.54
CA ARG A 119 -17.76 0.19 -23.20
C ARG A 119 -18.07 0.55 -21.73
N PRO A 120 -18.32 1.84 -21.41
CA PRO A 120 -19.05 2.21 -20.20
C PRO A 120 -20.48 2.68 -20.56
N ALA A 121 -21.47 2.04 -19.93
CA ALA A 121 -22.79 2.64 -19.76
C ALA A 121 -22.73 3.61 -18.57
N LYS A 122 -22.85 4.90 -18.92
CA LYS A 122 -23.50 5.99 -18.17
C LYS A 122 -23.67 5.81 -16.65
N GLY A 123 -22.96 6.61 -15.86
CA GLY A 123 -23.29 6.84 -14.45
C GLY A 123 -22.13 7.40 -13.62
N GLU A 124 -22.09 8.73 -13.51
CA GLU A 124 -21.35 9.52 -12.50
C GLU A 124 -19.81 9.53 -12.58
N GLU A 125 -19.31 10.56 -13.28
CA GLU A 125 -18.00 11.16 -13.04
C GLU A 125 -17.87 11.58 -11.57
N SER A 126 -17.19 10.77 -10.76
CA SER A 126 -16.61 11.26 -9.52
C SER A 126 -15.42 12.14 -9.89
N LYS A 127 -15.67 13.46 -9.89
CA LYS A 127 -14.64 14.50 -9.85
C LYS A 127 -13.57 14.08 -8.83
N PRO A 128 -12.28 14.29 -9.11
CA PRO A 128 -11.26 14.13 -8.07
C PRO A 128 -11.59 15.17 -7.00
N GLU A 129 -12.17 14.75 -5.88
CA GLU A 129 -12.32 15.60 -4.71
C GLU A 129 -10.92 15.88 -4.19
N ILE A 130 -10.30 16.93 -4.73
CA ILE A 130 -9.12 17.56 -4.15
C ILE A 130 -9.56 17.93 -2.74
N SER A 131 -9.13 17.12 -1.77
CA SER A 131 -9.53 17.28 -0.38
C SER A 131 -9.20 18.70 0.06
N PHE A 132 -10.23 19.48 0.37
CA PHE A 132 -10.08 20.88 0.81
C PHE A 132 -9.15 21.00 2.04
N VAL A 133 -9.03 19.90 2.81
CA VAL A 133 -8.10 19.76 3.92
C VAL A 133 -6.64 19.75 3.44
N TYR A 134 -6.34 19.09 2.33
CA TYR A 134 -4.98 19.02 1.77
C TYR A 134 -4.55 20.37 1.21
N ILE A 135 -5.40 21.04 0.43
CA ILE A 135 -5.11 22.41 -0.05
C ILE A 135 -4.98 23.40 1.12
N GLY A 136 -5.81 23.26 2.16
CA GLY A 136 -5.69 24.06 3.38
C GLY A 136 -4.35 23.87 4.09
N ARG A 137 -3.87 22.62 4.22
CA ARG A 137 -2.54 22.32 4.80
C ARG A 137 -1.41 22.95 4.00
N ILE A 138 -1.49 22.90 2.67
CA ILE A 138 -0.49 23.52 1.78
C ILE A 138 -0.51 25.05 1.93
N MET A 139 -1.70 25.66 1.89
CA MET A 139 -1.84 27.12 2.06
C MET A 139 -1.31 27.59 3.41
N LEU A 140 -1.60 26.85 4.48
CA LEU A 140 -1.08 27.15 5.82
C LEU A 140 0.45 27.10 5.85
N ALA A 141 1.06 26.08 5.26
CA ALA A 141 2.51 25.96 5.18
C ALA A 141 3.13 27.15 4.44
N PHE A 142 2.57 27.57 3.31
CA PHE A 142 3.04 28.75 2.59
C PHE A 142 2.92 30.02 3.43
N ILE A 143 1.77 30.25 4.09
CA ILE A 143 1.59 31.43 4.96
C ILE A 143 2.65 31.46 6.07
N LEU A 144 2.91 30.33 6.72
CA LEU A 144 3.94 30.25 7.77
C LEU A 144 5.34 30.56 7.23
N ILE A 145 5.68 30.05 6.05
CA ILE A 145 6.97 30.35 5.38
C ILE A 145 7.08 31.84 5.07
N PHE A 146 6.03 32.46 4.51
CA PHE A 146 6.05 33.89 4.20
C PHE A 146 6.15 34.76 5.45
N VAL A 147 5.40 34.45 6.50
CA VAL A 147 5.47 35.18 7.79
C VAL A 147 6.86 35.05 8.39
N LEU A 148 7.41 33.82 8.45
CA LEU A 148 8.75 33.59 8.97
C LEU A 148 9.81 34.32 8.14
N GLY A 149 9.69 34.29 6.81
CA GLY A 149 10.59 35.00 5.90
C GLY A 149 10.51 36.52 6.07
N ALA A 150 9.31 37.09 6.25
CA ALA A 150 9.14 38.52 6.50
C ALA A 150 9.75 38.95 7.83
N ILE A 151 9.49 38.18 8.91
CA ILE A 151 10.10 38.43 10.22
C ILE A 151 11.63 38.34 10.13
N PHE A 152 12.15 37.31 9.47
CA PHE A 152 13.59 37.13 9.28
C PHE A 152 14.22 38.28 8.49
N THR A 153 13.55 38.74 7.43
CA THR A 153 14.03 39.89 6.64
C THR A 153 14.04 41.18 7.46
N LEU A 154 13.00 41.44 8.25
CA LEU A 154 12.97 42.59 9.18
C LEU A 154 14.06 42.48 10.26
N ALA A 155 14.33 41.28 10.75
CA ALA A 155 15.42 41.04 11.69
C ALA A 155 16.79 41.34 11.05
N LEU A 156 17.01 40.91 9.80
CA LEU A 156 18.24 41.23 9.05
C LEU A 156 18.37 42.72 8.74
N GLU A 157 17.28 43.40 8.44
CA GLU A 157 17.27 44.85 8.20
C GLU A 157 17.58 45.65 9.48
N SER A 158 17.11 45.18 10.63
CA SER A 158 17.38 45.79 11.94
C SER A 158 18.74 45.40 12.54
N LEU A 159 19.43 44.43 11.94
CA LEU A 159 20.71 43.91 12.41
C LEU A 159 21.82 44.97 12.54
N PRO A 160 21.99 45.94 11.62
CA PRO A 160 22.96 47.03 11.79
C PRO A 160 22.64 47.91 13.01
N ARG A 161 21.35 48.19 13.26
CA ARG A 161 20.91 48.95 14.45
C ARG A 161 21.15 48.15 15.73
N LEU A 162 20.91 46.84 15.69
CA LEU A 162 21.17 45.94 16.81
C LEU A 162 22.68 45.89 17.16
N ILE A 163 23.56 45.82 16.16
CA ILE A 163 25.02 45.86 16.37
C ILE A 163 25.43 47.18 17.01
N LEU A 164 24.91 48.32 16.53
CA LEU A 164 25.20 49.63 17.10
C LEU A 164 24.70 49.75 18.55
N TYR A 165 23.50 49.23 18.84
CA TYR A 165 22.94 49.19 20.19
C TYR A 165 23.84 48.39 21.14
N ILE A 166 24.27 47.18 20.74
CA ILE A 166 25.17 46.34 21.54
C ILE A 166 26.51 47.03 21.79
N LYS A 167 27.09 47.69 20.77
CA LYS A 167 28.34 48.45 20.91
C LYS A 167 28.22 49.70 21.78
N SER A 168 27.02 50.28 21.91
CA SER A 168 26.77 51.43 22.79
C SER A 168 26.44 51.03 24.24
N ALA A 169 26.00 49.78 24.45
CA ALA A 169 25.68 49.22 25.75
C ALA A 169 26.89 48.54 26.43
N MET A 170 28.01 48.43 25.73
CA MET A 170 29.30 47.92 26.19
C MET A 170 30.27 49.08 26.41
#